data_AF-A0A2T2YB06-F1
#
_entry.id   AF-A0A2T2YB06-F1
#
_cell.length_a   1.000
_cell.length_b   1.000
_cell.length_c   1.000
_cell.angle_alpha   90.00
_cell.angle_beta   90.00
_cell.angle_gamma   90.00
#
_symmetry.space_group_name_H-M   'P 1'
#
loop_
_entity.id
_entity.type
_entity.pdbx_description
1 polymer ?
#
loop_
_entity_poly.entity_id
_entity_poly.type
_entity_poly.pdbx_seq_one_letter_code
_entity_poly.pdbx_strand_id
1 'polypeptide(L)'
;MEMVKTKEAVWEYLIEPSPLFLKQVLTIAETKAYILVMDARQMKNRSIPDLVITRFESRFQHLCQYSCNCQEYDGVTYLLISKLSGN
;
A
#
# COMPACT_ATOMS: atom_id res chain seq x y z
N MET A 1 1.32 -18.44 4.75
CA MET A 1 -0.08 -18.04 4.96
C MET A 1 -0.41 -17.09 3.83
N GLU A 2 -1.16 -17.55 2.83
CA GLU A 2 -1.50 -16.77 1.65
C GLU A 2 -2.40 -15.61 2.12
N MET A 3 -1.83 -14.41 2.26
CA MET A 3 -2.62 -13.24 2.66
C MET A 3 -3.65 -12.99 1.57
N VAL A 4 -4.92 -13.12 1.94
CA VAL A 4 -6.10 -12.93 1.09
C VAL A 4 -5.92 -11.65 0.26
N LYS A 5 -5.87 -11.80 -1.07
CA LYS A 5 -5.57 -10.69 -2.00
C LYS A 5 -6.81 -9.86 -2.29
N THR A 6 -7.37 -9.21 -1.27
CA THR A 6 -8.49 -8.26 -1.40
C THR A 6 -8.07 -6.86 -0.97
N LYS A 7 -8.77 -5.84 -1.49
CA LYS A 7 -8.55 -4.45 -1.09
C LYS A 7 -8.71 -4.26 0.41
N GLU A 8 -9.69 -4.91 1.04
CA GLU A 8 -9.96 -4.84 2.47
C GLU A 8 -8.79 -5.40 3.28
N ALA A 9 -8.26 -6.58 2.92
CA ALA A 9 -7.14 -7.19 3.61
C ALA A 9 -5.86 -6.35 3.49
N VAL A 10 -5.59 -5.77 2.31
CA VAL A 10 -4.45 -4.85 2.12
C VAL A 10 -4.65 -3.58 2.95
N TRP A 11 -5.88 -3.06 3.02
CA TRP A 11 -6.19 -1.92 3.88
C TRP A 11 -5.96 -2.24 5.35
N GLU A 12 -6.50 -3.34 5.87
CA GLU A 12 -6.31 -3.76 7.27
C GLU A 12 -4.84 -3.92 7.61
N TYR A 13 -4.08 -4.60 6.75
CA TYR A 13 -2.64 -4.80 6.93
C TYR A 13 -1.87 -3.47 6.98
N LEU A 14 -2.14 -2.55 6.05
CA LEU A 14 -1.41 -1.28 5.98
C LEU A 14 -1.85 -0.25 7.02
N ILE A 15 -3.10 -0.31 7.49
CA ILE A 15 -3.70 0.74 8.32
C ILE A 15 -3.47 0.56 9.83
N GLU A 16 -3.42 -0.67 10.34
CA GLU A 16 -3.61 -0.87 11.78
C GLU A 16 -2.40 -0.38 12.61
N PRO A 17 -2.52 0.40 13.70
CA PRO A 17 -3.73 0.87 14.38
C PRO A 17 -4.03 2.38 14.17
N SER A 18 -3.48 3.06 13.16
CA SER A 18 -3.71 4.50 12.95
C SER A 18 -4.48 4.82 11.65
N PRO A 19 -5.78 4.45 11.60
CA PRO A 19 -6.64 4.56 10.40
C PRO A 19 -6.84 5.95 9.85
N LEU A 20 -6.76 6.99 10.67
CA LEU A 20 -7.02 8.35 10.21
C LEU A 20 -5.85 8.92 9.40
N PHE A 21 -4.61 8.65 9.83
CA PHE A 21 -3.41 9.13 9.13
C PHE A 21 -3.13 8.29 7.88
N LEU A 22 -3.27 6.97 7.97
CA LEU A 22 -2.97 6.07 6.86
C LEU A 22 -4.01 6.19 5.72
N LYS A 23 -5.30 6.36 6.02
CA LYS A 23 -6.32 6.62 4.97
C LYS A 23 -6.11 7.91 4.19
N GLN A 24 -5.41 8.86 4.80
CA GLN A 24 -5.16 10.17 4.21
C GLN A 24 -3.99 10.16 3.20
N VAL A 25 -3.11 9.18 3.36
CA VAL A 25 -1.82 9.09 2.65
C VAL A 25 -1.75 7.87 1.73
N LEU A 26 -2.63 6.89 1.91
CA LEU A 26 -2.73 5.75 1.03
C LEU A 26 -3.95 5.85 0.14
N THR A 27 -3.75 5.61 -1.14
CA THR A 27 -4.84 5.40 -2.08
C THR A 27 -4.81 3.96 -2.54
N ILE A 28 -5.84 3.19 -2.18
CA ILE A 28 -6.00 1.81 -2.62
C ILE A 28 -7.17 1.72 -3.60
N ALA A 29 -6.82 1.48 -4.85
CA ALA A 29 -7.76 1.23 -5.93
C ALA A 29 -7.76 -0.26 -6.29
N GLU A 30 -8.92 -0.77 -6.67
CA GLU A 30 -9.08 -2.18 -6.97
C GLU A 30 -9.75 -2.34 -8.33
N THR A 31 -9.14 -3.16 -9.17
CA THR A 31 -9.64 -3.51 -10.50
C THR A 31 -10.00 -4.99 -10.54
N LYS A 32 -10.48 -5.51 -11.68
CA LYS A 32 -10.77 -6.94 -11.83
C LYS A 32 -9.53 -7.83 -11.68
N ALA A 33 -8.36 -7.35 -12.09
CA ALA A 33 -7.13 -8.16 -12.13
C ALA A 33 -6.08 -7.73 -11.09
N TYR A 34 -6.11 -6.48 -10.63
CA TYR A 34 -5.07 -5.93 -9.75
C TYR A 34 -5.64 -5.08 -8.62
N ILE A 35 -4.91 -5.04 -7.50
CA ILE A 35 -5.04 -4.03 -6.46
C ILE A 35 -3.86 -3.07 -6.63
N LEU A 36 -4.17 -1.79 -6.81
CA LEU A 36 -3.21 -0.70 -6.91
C LEU A 36 -3.13 0.00 -5.55
N VAL A 37 -1.96 0.05 -4.94
CA VAL A 37 -1.68 0.82 -3.72
C VAL A 37 -0.73 1.95 -4.09
N MET A 38 -1.08 3.18 -3.74
CA MET A 38 -0.26 4.37 -4.00
C MET A 38 0.04 5.13 -2.72
N ASP A 39 1.30 5.55 -2.59
CA ASP A 39 1.76 6.45 -1.53
C ASP A 39 1.53 7.92 -1.91
N ALA A 40 0.41 8.47 -1.46
CA ALA A 40 0.03 9.86 -1.68
C ALA A 40 0.68 10.85 -0.70
N ARG A 41 1.63 10.42 0.16
CA ARG A 41 2.39 11.35 1.02
C ARG A 41 3.12 12.40 0.18
N GLN A 42 3.79 11.94 -0.87
CA GLN A 42 4.60 12.78 -1.75
C GLN A 42 3.73 13.76 -2.55
N MET A 43 2.51 13.37 -2.92
CA MET A 43 1.56 14.26 -3.62
C MET A 43 0.98 15.38 -2.74
N LYS A 44 0.85 15.15 -1.42
CA LYS A 44 0.07 16.04 -0.55
C LYS A 44 0.90 16.83 0.46
N ASN A 45 2.22 16.68 0.45
CA ASN A 45 3.17 17.33 1.36
C ASN A 45 2.68 17.37 2.83
N ARG A 46 2.29 16.20 3.35
CA ARG A 46 1.65 16.07 4.68
C ARG A 46 2.70 15.76 5.75
N SER A 47 2.64 16.49 6.86
CA SER A 47 3.38 16.16 8.07
C SER A 47 2.76 14.93 8.75
N ILE A 48 3.55 13.85 8.87
CA ILE A 48 3.14 12.59 9.46
C ILE A 48 4.17 12.24 10.54
N PRO A 49 3.76 11.74 11.72
CA PRO A 49 4.71 11.34 12.75
C PRO A 49 5.67 10.26 12.27
N ASP A 50 6.96 10.39 12.61
CA ASP A 50 8.03 9.46 12.17
C ASP A 50 7.71 8.00 12.51
N LEU A 51 7.15 7.72 13.69
CA LEU A 51 6.76 6.36 14.08
C LEU A 51 5.71 5.75 13.14
N VAL A 52 4.80 6.56 12.61
CA VAL A 52 3.78 6.11 11.65
C VAL A 52 4.43 5.87 10.28
N ILE A 53 5.35 6.74 9.87
CA ILE A 53 6.15 6.60 8.65
C ILE A 53 6.94 5.28 8.67
N THR A 54 7.73 5.03 9.71
CA THR A 54 8.57 3.84 9.80
C THR A 54 7.75 2.55 9.78
N ARG A 55 6.62 2.52 10.50
CA ARG A 55 5.71 1.36 10.49
C ARG A 55 5.10 1.13 9.12
N PHE A 56 4.68 2.21 8.46
CA PHE A 56 4.15 2.14 7.11
C PHE A 56 5.20 1.60 6.13
N GLU A 57 6.40 2.17 6.11
CA GLU A 57 7.47 1.80 5.18
C GLU A 57 7.89 0.35 5.37
N SER A 58 7.99 -0.12 6.61
CA SER A 58 8.27 -1.53 6.91
C SER A 58 7.22 -2.47 6.32
N ARG A 59 5.93 -2.17 6.48
CA ARG A 59 4.82 -2.98 5.94
C ARG A 59 4.71 -2.88 4.43
N PHE A 60 4.94 -1.70 3.87
CA PHE A 60 4.91 -1.48 2.43
C PHE A 60 6.06 -2.22 1.73
N GLN A 61 7.28 -2.20 2.31
CA GLN A 61 8.40 -3.00 1.83
C GLN A 61 8.08 -4.50 1.87
N HIS A 62 7.48 -4.98 2.95
CA HIS A 62 7.02 -6.36 3.05
C HIS A 62 6.05 -6.68 1.90
N LEU A 63 5.02 -5.85 1.66
CA LEU A 63 4.11 -6.05 0.53
C LEU A 63 4.79 -5.99 -0.84
N CYS A 64 5.77 -5.10 -1.06
CA CYS A 64 6.53 -5.06 -2.32
C CYS A 64 7.24 -6.39 -2.60
N GLN A 65 7.74 -7.11 -1.57
CA GLN A 65 8.36 -8.44 -1.74
C GLN A 65 7.38 -9.50 -2.26
N TYR A 66 6.08 -9.37 -2.00
CA TYR A 66 5.05 -10.30 -2.48
C TYR A 66 4.37 -9.86 -3.77
N SER A 67 4.75 -8.69 -4.30
CA SER A 67 4.15 -8.13 -5.51
C SER A 67 5.04 -8.33 -6.72
N CYS A 68 4.44 -8.44 -7.90
CA CYS A 68 5.22 -8.55 -9.13
C CYS A 68 5.74 -7.20 -9.64
N ASN A 69 5.18 -6.06 -9.18
CA ASN A 69 5.51 -4.73 -9.69
C ASN A 69 5.38 -3.66 -8.60
N CYS A 70 6.53 -3.19 -8.10
CA CYS A 70 6.68 -2.04 -7.22
C CYS A 70 7.52 -1.01 -8.02
N GLN A 71 6.93 0.13 -8.35
CA GLN A 71 7.56 1.13 -9.24
C GLN A 71 7.30 2.55 -8.71
N GLU A 72 8.10 3.51 -9.14
CA GLU A 72 7.95 4.93 -8.84
C GLU A 72 7.57 5.69 -10.11
N TYR A 73 6.56 6.56 -10.04
CA TYR A 73 6.15 7.43 -11.14
C TYR A 73 5.77 8.80 -10.58
N ASP A 74 6.38 9.85 -11.10
CA ASP A 74 6.14 11.24 -10.67
C ASP A 74 6.31 11.46 -9.15
N GLY A 75 7.36 10.84 -8.58
CA GLY A 75 7.60 10.86 -7.13
C GLY A 75 6.56 10.08 -6.32
N VAL A 76 5.71 9.26 -6.94
CA VAL A 76 4.74 8.43 -6.24
C VAL A 76 5.10 6.98 -6.39
N THR A 77 5.35 6.32 -5.26
CA THR A 77 5.53 4.87 -5.24
C THR A 77 4.17 4.20 -5.38
N TYR A 78 4.07 3.32 -6.37
CA TYR A 78 2.88 2.51 -6.63
C TYR A 78 3.22 1.02 -6.62
N LEU A 79 2.26 0.25 -6.14
CA LEU A 79 2.35 -1.18 -5.95
C LEU A 79 1.17 -1.84 -6.64
N LEU A 80 1.44 -2.73 -7.59
CA LEU A 80 0.44 -3.53 -8.28
C LEU A 80 0.47 -4.96 -7.76
N ILE A 81 -0.58 -5.33 -7.03
CA ILE A 81 -0.78 -6.66 -6.49
C ILE A 81 -1.74 -7.40 -7.43
N SER A 82 -1.27 -8.44 -8.10
CA SER A 82 -2.13 -9.29 -8.93
C SER A 82 -3.13 -10.05 -8.06
N LYS A 83 -4.42 -9.92 -8.35
CA LYS A 83 -5.49 -10.71 -7.73
C LYS A 83 -5.45 -12.17 -8.19
N LEU A 84 -5.00 -12.37 -9.42
CA LEU A 84 -4.76 -13.70 -9.96
C LEU A 84 -3.51 -14.23 -9.26
N SER A 85 -3.68 -15.25 -8.43
CA SER A 85 -2.60 -16.20 -8.16
C SER A 85 -2.18 -16.78 -9.49
N GLY A 86 -1.09 -16.27 -10.04
CA GLY A 86 -0.35 -16.98 -11.07
C GLY A 86 0.52 -18.02 -10.36
N ASN A 87 0.17 -19.29 -10.57
CA ASN A 87 0.94 -20.53 -10.37
C ASN A 87 1.96 -20.58 -9.22
#